data_AF-A0A379UW51-F1
#
_entry.id   AF-A0A379UW51-F1
#
_cell.length_a   1.000
_cell.length_b   1.000
_cell.length_c   1.000
_cell.angle_alpha   90.00
_cell.angle_beta   90.00
_cell.angle_gamma   90.00
#
_symmetry.space_group_name_H-M   'P 1'
#
loop_
_entity.id
_entity.type
_entity.pdbx_description
1 polymer ?
#
loop_
_entity_poly.entity_id
_entity_poly.type
_entity_poly.pdbx_seq_one_letter_code
_entity_poly.pdbx_strand_id
1 'polypeptide(L)' 'MNQAIQFPDREEWDTAASAIIFPALVNGMQLTCAIKKDVLAYRFGGRNSGAMAGHFS' A
#
# COMPACT_ATOMS: atom_id res chain seq x y z
N MET A 1 12.09 -19.53 -14.26
CA MET A 1 12.19 -18.91 -12.92
C MET A 1 10.90 -18.16 -12.63
N ASN A 2 10.03 -18.72 -11.79
CA ASN A 2 8.84 -18.04 -11.29
C ASN A 2 9.13 -17.58 -9.85
N GLN A 3 9.41 -16.29 -9.66
CA GLN A 3 9.45 -15.73 -8.31
C GLN A 3 8.02 -15.72 -7.78
N ALA A 4 7.62 -16.79 -7.10
CA ALA A 4 6.30 -16.92 -6.52
C ALA A 4 6.17 -15.92 -5.37
N ILE A 5 5.53 -14.78 -5.67
CA ILE A 5 5.06 -13.84 -4.67
C ILE A 5 3.63 -14.27 -4.35
N GLN A 6 3.38 -14.66 -3.10
CA GLN A 6 2.05 -14.97 -2.62
C GLN A 6 1.62 -13.89 -1.65
N PHE A 7 0.42 -13.38 -1.83
CA PHE A 7 -0.20 -12.42 -0.93
C PHE A 7 -1.19 -13.20 -0.06
N PRO A 8 -0.82 -13.61 1.16
CA PRO A 8 -1.81 -14.08 2.12
C PRO A 8 -2.87 -13.00 2.32
N ASP A 9 -4.15 -13.39 2.33
CA ASP A 9 -5.34 -12.52 2.33
C ASP A 9 -5.54 -11.76 3.68
N ARG A 10 -4.52 -11.04 4.13
CA ARG A 10 -4.53 -10.31 5.41
C ARG A 10 -3.93 -8.93 5.22
N GLU A 11 -4.72 -7.99 4.73
CA GLU A 11 -4.39 -6.56 4.77
C GLU A 11 -5.11 -5.88 5.93
N GLU A 12 -4.41 -5.01 6.66
CA GLU A 12 -4.95 -4.22 7.77
C GLU A 12 -4.55 -2.75 7.61
N TRP A 13 -5.45 -1.85 8.00
CA TRP A 13 -5.12 -0.43 8.10
C TRP A 13 -4.46 -0.10 9.44
N ASP A 14 -3.21 0.34 9.40
CA ASP A 14 -2.51 0.87 10.56
C ASP A 14 -2.68 2.40 10.64
N THR A 15 -3.35 2.85 11.71
CA THR A 15 -3.67 4.27 11.90
C THR A 15 -2.46 5.09 12.33
N ALA A 16 -1.51 4.50 13.07
CA ALA A 16 -0.32 5.18 13.55
C ALA A 16 0.66 5.47 12.41
N ALA A 17 0.84 4.51 11.51
CA ALA A 17 1.65 4.60 10.31
C ALA A 17 0.89 5.25 9.12
N SER A 18 -0.43 5.42 9.25
CA SER A 18 -1.30 5.88 8.16
C SER A 18 -1.06 5.09 6.86
N ALA A 19 -1.08 3.77 6.98
CA ALA A 19 -0.68 2.87 5.91
C ALA A 19 -1.49 1.56 5.96
N ILE A 20 -1.70 0.96 4.79
CA ILE A 20 -2.15 -0.43 4.68
C ILE A 20 -0.94 -1.32 4.91
N ILE A 21 -0.99 -2.17 5.93
CA ILE A 21 0.03 -3.18 6.24
C ILE A 21 -0.47 -4.54 5.75
N PHE A 22 0.37 -5.27 5.03
CA PHE A 22 0.03 -6.59 4.53
C PHE A 22 1.27 -7.51 4.50
N PRO A 23 1.13 -8.82 4.79
CA PRO A 23 2.18 -9.78 4.59
C PRO A 23 2.28 -10.19 3.12
N ALA A 24 3.51 -10.35 2.63
CA ALA A 24 3.81 -10.94 1.34
C ALA A 24 4.82 -12.08 1.53
N LEU A 25 4.56 -13.24 0.96
CA LEU A 25 5.50 -14.35 0.91
C LEU A 25 6.28 -14.26 -0.38
N VAL A 26 7.59 -14.01 -0.29
CA VAL A 26 8.49 -14.01 -1.44
C VAL A 26 9.38 -15.24 -1.33
N ASN A 27 9.18 -16.20 -2.23
CA ASN A 27 9.97 -17.42 -2.26
C ASN A 27 9.93 -18.22 -0.92
N GLY A 28 8.79 -18.18 -0.24
CA GLY A 28 8.58 -18.81 1.07
C GLY A 28 8.99 -17.97 2.28
N MET A 29 9.61 -16.80 2.09
CA MET A 29 9.96 -15.87 3.17
C MET A 29 8.88 -14.82 3.37
N GLN A 30 8.40 -14.66 4.60
CA GLN A 30 7.39 -13.66 4.93
C GLN A 30 8.01 -12.27 5.11
N LEU A 31 7.51 -11.32 4.35
CA LEU A 31 7.81 -9.89 4.44
C LEU A 31 6.56 -9.14 4.90
N THR A 32 6.73 -8.17 5.79
CA THR A 32 5.67 -7.22 6.13
C THR A 32 5.85 -5.99 5.26
N CYS A 33 4.84 -5.70 4.44
CA CYS A 33 4.84 -4.58 3.52
C CYS A 33 3.86 -3.50 3.98
N ALA A 34 4.13 -2.24 3.62
CA ALA A 34 3.31 -1.10 3.99
C ALA A 34 3.06 -0.20 2.77
N ILE A 35 1.79 0.15 2.51
CA ILE A 35 1.40 1.15 1.51
C ILE A 35 0.88 2.38 2.23
N LYS A 36 1.63 3.48 2.18
CA LYS A 36 1.23 4.75 2.80
C LYS A 36 -0.03 5.32 2.14
N LYS A 37 -0.85 5.99 2.93
CA LYS A 37 -2.06 6.69 2.47
C LYS A 37 -1.78 7.62 1.29
N ASP A 38 -0.65 8.33 1.28
CA ASP A 38 -0.33 9.31 0.25
C ASP A 38 -0.04 8.64 -1.09
N VAL A 39 0.54 7.43 -1.05
CA VAL A 39 0.77 6.61 -2.25
C VAL A 39 -0.55 6.09 -2.80
N LEU A 40 -1.47 5.67 -1.92
CA LEU A 40 -2.84 5.31 -2.31
C LEU A 40 -3.59 6.51 -2.90
N ALA A 41 -3.52 7.67 -2.25
CA ALA A 41 -4.15 8.89 -2.74
C ALA A 41 -3.56 9.36 -4.08
N TYR A 42 -2.24 9.23 -4.28
CA TYR A 42 -1.62 9.52 -5.57
C TYR A 42 -2.06 8.54 -6.67
N ARG A 43 -2.08 7.22 -6.38
CA ARG A 43 -2.43 6.19 -7.37
C ARG A 43 -3.93 6.09 -7.68
N PHE A 44 -4.78 6.32 -6.70
CA PHE A 44 -6.24 6.13 -6.80
C PHE A 44 -7.04 7.43 -6.70
N GLY A 45 -6.47 8.51 -6.15
CA GLY A 45 -7.10 9.83 -6.09
C GLY A 45 -7.18 10.55 -7.44
N GLY A 46 -6.61 9.99 -8.51
CA GLY A 46 -6.77 10.46 -9.88
C GLY A 46 -8.08 10.05 -10.57
N ARG A 47 -8.96 9.27 -9.93
CA ARG A 47 -10.21 8.78 -10.55
C ARG A 47 -11.50 9.31 -9.90
N ASN A 48 -11.40 10.25 -8.97
CA ASN A 48 -12.55 11.05 -8.55
C ASN A 48 -12.21 12.53 -8.71
N SER A 49 -12.83 13.15 -9.71
CA SER A 49 -12.76 14.56 -10.05
C SER A 49 -12.88 15.44 -8.80
N GLY A 50 -11.82 16.12 -8.41
CA GLY A 50 -11.89 17.05 -7.28
C GLY A 50 -10.55 17.40 -6.66
N ALA A 51 -9.76 18.19 -7.40
CA ALA A 51 -8.79 19.15 -6.88
C ALA A 51 -7.61 18.62 -6.02
N MET A 52 -6.42 18.81 -6.60
CA MET A 52 -5.17 19.00 -5.90
C MET A 52 -5.32 20.01 -4.74
N ALA A 53 -4.97 19.59 -3.53
CA ALA A 53 -4.55 20.48 -2.46
C ALA A 53 -3.60 19.68 -1.55
N GLY A 54 -2.34 20.00 -1.37
CA GLY A 54 -1.56 21.09 -1.89
C GLY A 54 -0.09 20.71 -1.79
N HIS A 55 0.67 21.33 -2.68
CA HIS A 55 2.10 21.59 -2.56
C HIS A 55 2.51 21.77 -1.09
N PHE A 56 3.40 20.90 -0.63
CA PHE A 56 4.16 21.10 0.59
C PHE A 56 4.74 22.53 0.59
N SER A 57 4.42 23.31 1.61
CA SER A 57 5.23 24.45 2.05
C SER A 57 5.41 24.38 3.54
#